data_AF-A0A1G9W5N6-F1
#
_entry.id   AF-A0A1G9W5N6-F1
#
_cell.length_a   1.000
_cell.length_b   1.000
_cell.length_c   1.000
_cell.angle_alpha   90.00
_cell.angle_beta   90.00
_cell.angle_gamma   90.00
#
_symmetry.space_group_name_H-M   'P 1'
#
loop_
_entity.id
_entity.type
_entity.pdbx_description
1 polymer ?
#
loop_
_entity_poly.entity_id
_entity_poly.type
_entity_poly.pdbx_seq_one_letter_code
_entity_poly.pdbx_strand_id
1 'polypeptide(L)'
;MKKICSKTVSMTQDASKFTIQKITNFVNISRSYQSNVFLCKNGVTLQAKKLSCLVTFFMMLRKDESFLLITEGADADSAIQQLLQQLTPSQATT
;
A
#
# COMPACT_ATOMS: atom_id res chain seq x y z
N MET A 1 -18.80 -10.25 9.78
CA MET A 1 -18.87 -8.77 9.77
C MET A 1 -17.79 -8.23 8.84
N LYS A 2 -18.09 -7.22 8.02
CA LYS A 2 -17.05 -6.50 7.26
C LYS A 2 -16.24 -5.64 8.22
N LYS A 3 -14.92 -5.73 8.16
CA LYS A 3 -13.99 -4.92 8.95
C LYS A 3 -13.34 -3.88 8.04
N ILE A 4 -13.03 -2.72 8.60
CA ILE A 4 -12.25 -1.68 7.95
C ILE A 4 -11.01 -1.45 8.79
N CYS A 5 -9.84 -1.52 8.17
CA CYS A 5 -8.57 -1.23 8.79
C CYS A 5 -7.87 -0.12 8.00
N SER A 6 -7.21 0.81 8.70
CA SER A 6 -6.45 1.87 8.04
C SER A 6 -5.14 2.16 8.77
N LYS A 7 -4.08 2.42 8.01
CA LYS A 7 -2.76 2.77 8.53
C LYS A 7 -2.16 3.89 7.69
N THR A 8 -1.66 4.92 8.37
CA THR A 8 -0.85 5.96 7.73
C THR A 8 0.53 5.39 7.43
N VAL A 9 0.96 5.53 6.18
CA VAL A 9 2.28 5.13 5.71
C VAL A 9 3.06 6.39 5.36
N SER A 10 4.14 6.63 6.08
CA SER A 10 5.05 7.76 5.83
C SER A 10 6.19 7.33 4.91
N MET A 11 6.44 8.12 3.86
CA MET A 11 7.52 7.90 2.91
C MET A 11 8.83 8.38 3.50
N THR A 12 9.51 7.47 4.20
CA THR A 12 10.85 7.74 4.77
C THR A 12 11.96 7.69 3.71
N GLN A 13 11.65 7.21 2.51
CA GLN A 13 12.57 7.07 1.39
C GLN A 13 11.99 7.73 0.14
N ASP A 14 12.89 8.06 -0.79
CA ASP A 14 12.53 8.61 -2.09
C ASP A 14 11.72 7.60 -2.94
N ALA A 15 10.80 8.11 -3.77
CA ALA A 15 9.93 7.31 -4.62
C ALA A 15 10.70 6.38 -5.58
N SER A 16 11.94 6.71 -5.93
CA SER A 16 12.85 5.84 -6.71
C SER A 16 13.06 4.45 -6.10
N LYS A 17 12.74 4.24 -4.82
CA LYS A 17 12.81 2.92 -4.16
C LYS A 17 11.58 2.03 -4.39
N PHE A 18 10.52 2.55 -5.00
CA PHE A 18 9.35 1.78 -5.47
C PHE A 18 9.56 1.32 -6.91
N THR A 19 10.40 0.30 -7.07
CA THR A 19 10.62 -0.33 -8.38
C THR A 19 9.34 -0.98 -8.89
N ILE A 20 9.22 -1.14 -10.21
CA ILE A 20 8.10 -1.87 -10.84
C ILE A 20 7.91 -3.26 -10.23
N GLN A 21 9.00 -3.94 -9.85
CA GLN A 21 8.94 -5.23 -9.18
C GLN A 21 8.24 -5.14 -7.82
N LYS A 22 8.59 -4.16 -6.96
CA LYS A 22 7.90 -3.97 -5.67
C LYS A 22 6.44 -3.61 -5.85
N ILE A 23 6.12 -2.75 -6.81
CA ILE A 23 4.74 -2.37 -7.11
C ILE A 23 3.94 -3.60 -7.58
N THR A 24 4.53 -4.43 -8.44
CA THR A 24 3.90 -5.68 -8.92
C THR A 24 3.68 -6.67 -7.78
N ASN A 25 4.67 -6.84 -6.88
CA ASN A 25 4.53 -7.67 -5.69
C ASN A 25 3.39 -7.17 -4.78
N PHE A 26 3.31 -5.87 -4.55
CA PHE A 26 2.22 -5.25 -3.80
C PHE A 26 0.86 -5.55 -4.43
N VAL A 27 0.72 -5.41 -5.76
CA VAL A 27 -0.52 -5.77 -6.47
C VAL A 27 -0.87 -7.23 -6.25
N ASN A 28 0.09 -8.14 -6.41
CA ASN A 28 -0.14 -9.57 -6.28
C ASN A 28 -0.62 -9.94 -4.87
N ILE A 29 0.02 -9.38 -3.83
CA ILE A 29 -0.42 -9.53 -2.43
C ILE A 29 -1.81 -8.93 -2.23
N SER A 30 -2.08 -7.73 -2.75
CA SER A 30 -3.41 -7.13 -2.61
C SER A 30 -4.53 -7.97 -3.25
N ARG A 31 -4.21 -8.69 -4.33
CA ARG A 31 -5.15 -9.56 -5.06
C ARG A 31 -5.37 -10.92 -4.39
N SER A 32 -4.44 -11.39 -3.55
CA SER A 32 -4.65 -12.64 -2.82
C SER A 32 -5.67 -12.53 -1.69
N TYR A 33 -6.04 -11.31 -1.30
CA TYR A 33 -7.08 -11.05 -0.31
C TYR A 33 -8.43 -10.74 -0.96
N GLN A 34 -9.51 -11.15 -0.31
CA GLN A 34 -10.88 -10.80 -0.72
C GLN A 34 -11.21 -9.34 -0.41
N SER A 35 -10.59 -8.78 0.64
CA SER A 35 -10.75 -7.37 1.00
C SER A 35 -10.48 -6.43 -0.18
N ASN A 36 -11.27 -5.35 -0.24
CA ASN A 36 -10.89 -4.18 -1.01
C ASN A 36 -9.64 -3.57 -0.40
N VAL A 37 -8.77 -3.02 -1.24
CA VAL A 37 -7.53 -2.38 -0.81
C VAL A 37 -7.45 -1.04 -1.51
N PHE A 38 -7.37 0.04 -0.74
CA PHE A 38 -7.32 1.39 -1.24
C PHE A 38 -6.07 2.11 -0.76
N LEU A 39 -5.57 3.02 -1.60
CA LEU A 39 -4.60 4.03 -1.19
C LEU A 39 -5.29 5.40 -1.27
N CYS A 40 -5.11 6.23 -0.25
CA CYS A 40 -5.66 7.58 -0.21
C CYS A 40 -4.58 8.61 0.12
N LYS A 41 -4.45 9.64 -0.72
CA LYS A 41 -3.57 10.79 -0.51
C LYS A 41 -4.28 12.05 -0.96
N ASN A 42 -4.27 13.10 -0.13
CA ASN A 42 -4.86 14.41 -0.45
C ASN A 42 -6.31 14.32 -0.95
N GLY A 43 -7.13 13.44 -0.35
CA GLY A 43 -8.53 13.23 -0.74
C GLY A 43 -8.73 12.37 -2.00
N VAL A 44 -7.67 12.04 -2.73
CA VAL A 44 -7.72 11.14 -3.89
C VAL A 44 -7.58 9.70 -3.41
N THR A 45 -8.62 8.90 -3.62
CA THR A 45 -8.64 7.46 -3.29
C THR A 45 -8.57 6.62 -4.55
N LEU A 46 -7.71 5.60 -4.55
CA LEU A 46 -7.57 4.65 -5.67
C LEU A 46 -7.65 3.20 -5.20
N GLN A 47 -8.11 2.32 -6.10
CA GLN A 47 -8.15 0.89 -5.86
C GLN A 47 -6.78 0.24 -6.13
N ALA A 48 -6.17 -0.28 -5.08
CA ALA A 48 -4.79 -0.76 -5.05
C ALA A 48 -4.58 -2.14 -5.67
N LYS A 49 -5.63 -2.76 -6.23
CA LYS A 49 -5.54 -4.02 -7.01
C LYS A 49 -5.24 -3.79 -8.50
N LYS A 50 -5.17 -2.52 -8.95
CA LYS A 50 -4.90 -2.13 -10.34
C LYS A 50 -3.47 -1.62 -10.47
N LEU A 51 -2.63 -2.34 -11.21
CA LEU A 51 -1.20 -2.02 -11.35
C LEU A 51 -0.94 -0.62 -11.91
N SER A 52 -1.66 -0.22 -12.96
CA SER A 52 -1.51 1.10 -13.58
C SER A 52 -1.76 2.23 -12.59
N CYS A 53 -2.80 2.13 -11.76
CA CYS A 53 -3.12 3.12 -10.72
C CYS A 53 -2.02 3.21 -9.66
N LEU A 54 -1.43 2.08 -9.27
CA LEU A 54 -0.33 2.08 -8.30
C LEU A 54 0.94 2.69 -8.85
N VAL A 55 1.31 2.37 -10.09
CA VAL A 55 2.51 2.95 -10.71
C VAL A 55 2.43 4.48 -10.71
N THR A 56 1.30 5.04 -11.17
CA THR A 56 1.07 6.49 -11.12
C THR A 56 1.12 7.03 -9.69
N PHE A 57 0.48 6.36 -8.74
CA PHE A 57 0.47 6.79 -7.34
C PHE A 57 1.87 6.87 -6.75
N PHE A 58 2.67 5.80 -6.85
CA PHE A 58 4.01 5.75 -6.28
C PHE A 58 4.97 6.76 -6.94
N MET A 59 4.81 7.06 -8.23
CA MET A 59 5.58 8.12 -8.89
C MET A 59 5.23 9.54 -8.42
N MET A 60 4.02 9.75 -7.88
CA MET A 60 3.57 11.05 -7.34
C MET A 60 3.93 11.24 -5.86
N LEU A 61 4.48 10.22 -5.21
CA LEU A 61 4.95 10.33 -3.82
C LEU A 61 6.28 11.08 -3.78
N ARG A 62 6.39 11.99 -2.84
CA ARG A 62 7.64 12.66 -2.49
C ARG A 62 8.12 12.11 -1.16
N LYS A 63 9.42 12.25 -0.93
CA LYS A 63 10.00 12.01 0.39
C LYS A 63 9.26 12.85 1.45
N ASP A 64 9.08 12.29 2.63
CA ASP A 64 8.44 12.91 3.80
C ASP A 64 6.93 13.17 3.65
N GLU A 65 6.30 12.74 2.55
CA GLU A 65 4.85 12.68 2.43
C GLU A 65 4.27 11.42 3.07
N SER A 66 2.97 11.45 3.37
CA SER A 66 2.24 10.28 3.86
C SER A 66 0.97 10.02 3.05
N PHE A 67 0.51 8.77 3.11
CA PHE A 67 -0.76 8.35 2.57
C PHE A 67 -1.44 7.34 3.49
N LEU A 68 -2.73 7.12 3.30
CA LEU A 68 -3.50 6.09 4.00
C LEU A 68 -3.55 4.82 3.16
N LEU A 69 -3.14 3.70 3.74
CA LEU A 69 -3.48 2.36 3.28
C LEU A 69 -4.75 1.92 4.00
N ILE A 70 -5.77 1.53 3.24
CA ILE A 70 -7.08 1.14 3.76
C ILE A 70 -7.43 -0.24 3.22
N THR A 71 -7.89 -1.14 4.10
CA THR A 71 -8.43 -2.45 3.72
C THR A 71 -9.85 -2.61 4.25
N GLU A 72 -10.76 -3.14 3.42
CA GLU A 72 -12.16 -3.37 3.78
C GLU A 72 -12.59 -4.78 3.37
N GLY A 73 -12.96 -5.61 4.33
CA GLY A 73 -13.42 -6.98 4.08
C GLY A 73 -13.32 -7.89 5.30
N ALA A 74 -13.53 -9.19 5.08
CA ALA A 74 -13.47 -10.20 6.15
C ALA A 74 -12.02 -10.47 6.61
N ASP A 75 -11.07 -10.31 5.70
CA ASP A 75 -9.63 -10.54 5.87
C ASP A 75 -8.81 -9.22 5.93
N ALA A 76 -9.48 -8.09 6.25
CA ALA A 76 -8.89 -6.75 6.22
C ALA A 76 -7.68 -6.61 7.16
N ASP A 77 -7.75 -7.21 8.35
CA ASP A 77 -6.66 -7.21 9.34
C ASP A 77 -5.40 -7.91 8.80
N SER A 78 -5.56 -9.09 8.19
CA SER A 78 -4.44 -9.83 7.61
C SER A 78 -3.86 -9.09 6.40
N ALA A 79 -4.74 -8.55 5.54
CA ALA A 79 -4.34 -7.80 4.36
C ALA A 79 -3.49 -6.58 4.72
N ILE A 80 -3.90 -5.78 5.71
CA ILE A 80 -3.16 -4.56 6.05
C ILE A 80 -1.79 -4.87 6.64
N GLN A 81 -1.66 -5.93 7.44
CA GLN A 81 -0.37 -6.34 8.01
C GLN A 81 0.61 -6.77 6.93
N GLN A 82 0.19 -7.63 5.99
CA GLN A 82 1.08 -8.11 4.92
C GLN A 82 1.46 -6.99 3.95
N LEU A 83 0.52 -6.10 3.61
CA LEU A 83 0.79 -4.98 2.71
C LEU A 83 1.73 -3.93 3.34
N LEU A 84 1.62 -3.69 4.65
CA LEU A 84 2.55 -2.79 5.36
C LEU A 84 3.99 -3.26 5.26
N GLN A 85 4.25 -4.57 5.36
CA GLN A 85 5.60 -5.13 5.25
C GLN A 85 6.27 -4.85 3.90
N GLN A 86 5.48 -4.64 2.83
CA GLN A 86 6.01 -4.27 1.51
C GLN A 86 6.34 -2.78 1.39
N LEU A 87 5.75 -1.95 2.24
CA LEU A 87 5.86 -0.49 2.21
C LEU A 87 6.87 0.05 3.23
N THR A 88 7.07 -0.66 4.33
CA THR A 88 8.12 -0.34 5.30
C THR A 88 9.45 -0.93 4.86
N PRO A 89 10.57 -0.20 4.94
CA PRO A 89 11.89 -0.78 4.77
C PRO A 89 12.06 -1.96 5.72
N SER A 90 12.54 -3.11 5.22
CA SER A 90 12.94 -4.20 6.09
C SER A 90 13.99 -3.67 7.05
N GLN A 91 13.70 -3.66 8.35
CA GLN A 91 14.76 -3.52 9.34
C GLN A 91 15.62 -4.77 9.18
N ALA A 92 16.79 -4.63 8.55
CA ALA A 92 17.80 -5.65 8.65
C ALA A 92 18.19 -5.71 10.13
N THR A 93 17.79 -6.77 10.82
CA THR A 93 18.41 -7.18 12.08
C THR A 93 19.88 -7.44 11.80
N THR A 94 20.72 -6.45 12.11
CA THR A 94 22.12 -6.65 12.48
C THR A 94 22.22 -7.32 13.83
#